data_AF-A0A9E3U4L8-F1
#
_entry.id   AF-A0A9E3U4L8-F1
#
_cell.length_a   1.000
_cell.length_b   1.000
_cell.length_c   1.000
_cell.angle_alpha   90.00
_cell.angle_beta   90.00
_cell.angle_gamma   90.00
#
_symmetry.space_group_name_H-M   'P 1'
#
loop_
_entity.id
_entity.type
_entity.pdbx_description
1 polymer ?
#
loop_
_entity_poly.entity_id
_entity_poly.type
_entity_poly.pdbx_seq_one_letter_code
_entity_poly.pdbx_strand_id
1 'polypeptide(L)'
;MQDVQYAPTAVEATREQEVYRVASELFRQNPDWVTFFREVLGVEGVIRRVFNTQEAVENFEQCAEYAEIQQMVAKLREKSGAAIDDKEPTRVITVRLPKSLHESLRAEAHQKRTSMNKLCISKLLQVIDDELIPQD
;
A
#
# COMPACT_ATOMS: atom_id res chain seq x y z
N MET A 1 51.27 -17.78 8.11
CA MET A 1 50.82 -18.40 6.85
C MET A 1 49.76 -19.44 7.19
N GLN A 2 48.49 -19.03 7.09
CA GLN A 2 47.35 -19.85 6.67
C GLN A 2 46.13 -18.91 6.68
N ASP A 3 45.85 -18.38 5.49
CA ASP A 3 44.68 -17.60 5.15
C ASP A 3 43.43 -18.48 5.26
N VAL A 4 42.52 -18.13 6.17
CA VAL A 4 41.17 -18.68 6.18
C VAL A 4 40.32 -17.79 5.28
N GLN A 5 40.12 -18.23 4.04
CA GLN A 5 39.16 -17.64 3.10
C GLN A 5 37.75 -17.73 3.69
N TYR A 6 37.19 -16.59 4.06
CA TYR A 6 35.76 -16.45 4.32
C TYR A 6 35.05 -16.35 2.96
N ALA A 7 34.42 -17.44 2.54
CA ALA A 7 33.52 -17.42 1.38
C ALA A 7 32.36 -16.45 1.66
N PRO A 8 31.86 -15.70 0.66
CA PRO A 8 30.69 -14.85 0.87
C PRO A 8 29.48 -15.76 1.11
N THR A 9 28.92 -15.69 2.32
CA THR A 9 27.64 -16.27 2.65
C THR A 9 26.58 -15.69 1.71
N ALA A 10 25.85 -16.58 1.02
CA ALA A 10 24.66 -16.19 0.29
C ALA A 10 23.78 -15.36 1.23
N VAL A 11 23.50 -14.12 0.84
CA VAL A 11 22.68 -13.20 1.63
C VAL A 11 21.29 -13.84 1.68
N GLU A 12 20.93 -14.43 2.81
CA GLU A 12 19.55 -14.87 3.03
C GLU A 12 18.66 -13.64 2.84
N ALA A 13 17.76 -13.71 1.85
CA ALA A 13 16.89 -12.59 1.56
C ALA A 13 16.06 -12.28 2.81
N THR A 14 16.02 -11.01 3.21
CA THR A 14 15.25 -10.61 4.38
C THR A 14 13.75 -10.79 4.11
N ARG A 15 12.92 -10.86 5.15
CA ARG A 15 11.47 -11.06 5.00
C ARG A 15 10.82 -9.93 4.19
N GLU A 16 11.35 -8.73 4.33
CA GLU A 16 10.98 -7.53 3.57
C GLU A 16 11.26 -7.73 2.07
N GLN A 17 12.45 -8.25 1.73
CA GLN A 17 12.84 -8.56 0.36
C GLN A 17 12.00 -9.70 -0.24
N GLU A 18 11.59 -10.67 0.57
CA GLU A 18 10.68 -11.74 0.14
C GLU A 18 9.31 -11.16 -0.23
N VAL A 19 8.73 -10.32 0.62
CA VAL A 19 7.46 -9.63 0.34
C VAL A 19 7.58 -8.78 -0.93
N TYR A 20 8.64 -8.00 -1.05
CA TYR A 20 8.91 -7.20 -2.25
C TYR A 20 9.02 -8.05 -3.51
N ARG A 21 9.72 -9.20 -3.44
CA ARG A 21 9.88 -10.11 -4.57
C ARG A 21 8.53 -10.64 -5.04
N VAL A 22 7.68 -11.09 -4.12
CA VAL A 22 6.33 -11.59 -4.44
C VAL A 22 5.47 -10.48 -5.03
N ALA A 23 5.47 -9.29 -4.41
CA ALA A 23 4.73 -8.14 -4.92
C ALA A 23 5.22 -7.72 -6.32
N SER A 24 6.53 -7.68 -6.55
CA SER A 24 7.12 -7.34 -7.85
C SER A 24 6.80 -8.36 -8.94
N GLU A 25 6.77 -9.66 -8.60
CA GLU A 25 6.37 -10.72 -9.51
C GLU A 25 4.89 -10.59 -9.91
N LEU A 26 4.01 -10.34 -8.92
CA LEU A 26 2.60 -10.10 -9.19
C LEU A 26 2.39 -8.83 -10.03
N PHE A 27 3.08 -7.74 -9.70
CA PHE A 27 3.01 -6.48 -10.45
C PHE A 27 3.39 -6.65 -11.93
N ARG A 28 4.41 -7.46 -12.22
CA ARG A 28 4.84 -7.77 -13.60
C ARG A 28 3.79 -8.51 -14.42
N GLN A 29 2.90 -9.26 -13.78
CA GLN A 29 1.74 -9.89 -14.45
C GLN A 29 0.67 -8.86 -14.82
N ASN A 30 0.85 -7.60 -14.42
CA ASN A 30 -0.02 -6.47 -14.71
C ASN A 30 -1.49 -6.75 -14.32
N PRO A 31 -1.75 -7.14 -13.05
CA PRO A 31 -3.10 -7.33 -12.56
C PRO A 31 -3.85 -6.00 -12.48
N ASP A 32 -5.17 -6.05 -12.28
CA ASP A 32 -5.91 -4.88 -11.84
C ASP A 32 -5.48 -4.46 -10.42
N TRP A 33 -5.66 -3.18 -10.10
CA TRP A 33 -5.17 -2.61 -8.84
C TRP A 33 -5.81 -3.25 -7.60
N VAL A 34 -7.06 -3.70 -7.71
CA VAL A 34 -7.79 -4.35 -6.63
C VAL A 34 -7.20 -5.72 -6.33
N THR A 35 -7.00 -6.54 -7.36
CA THR A 35 -6.38 -7.86 -7.22
C THR A 35 -5.00 -7.72 -6.60
N PHE A 36 -4.19 -6.76 -7.06
CA PHE A 36 -2.90 -6.50 -6.45
C PHE A 36 -3.02 -6.11 -4.97
N PHE A 37 -3.90 -5.17 -4.64
CA PHE A 37 -4.11 -4.73 -3.26
C PHE A 37 -4.53 -5.90 -2.36
N ARG A 38 -5.50 -6.70 -2.77
CA ARG A 38 -6.01 -7.85 -1.99
C ARG A 38 -4.92 -8.89 -1.73
N GLU A 39 -4.16 -9.27 -2.74
CA GLU A 39 -3.15 -10.33 -2.61
C GLU A 39 -1.89 -9.86 -1.86
N VAL A 40 -1.58 -8.56 -1.87
CA VAL A 40 -0.36 -8.02 -1.25
C VAL A 40 -0.63 -7.34 0.08
N LEU A 41 -1.50 -6.32 0.10
CA LEU A 41 -1.76 -5.45 1.26
C LEU A 41 -3.04 -5.80 2.03
N GLY A 42 -3.89 -6.67 1.47
CA GLY A 42 -5.15 -7.06 2.08
C GLY A 42 -4.98 -7.78 3.42
N VAL A 43 -6.09 -7.99 4.12
CA VAL A 43 -6.13 -8.69 5.42
C VAL A 43 -5.49 -10.09 5.35
N GLU A 44 -5.67 -10.77 4.21
CA GLU A 44 -5.08 -12.08 3.91
C GLU A 44 -3.89 -11.99 2.95
N GLY A 45 -3.35 -10.80 2.73
CA GLY A 45 -2.29 -10.52 1.77
C GLY A 45 -0.92 -11.01 2.25
N VAL A 46 0.04 -11.05 1.33
CA VAL A 46 1.40 -11.55 1.60
C VAL A 46 2.05 -10.84 2.80
N ILE A 47 1.79 -9.54 3.00
CA ILE A 47 2.34 -8.79 4.14
C ILE A 47 1.86 -9.39 5.46
N ARG A 48 0.56 -9.65 5.62
CA ARG A 48 -0.03 -10.22 6.85
C ARG A 48 0.35 -11.69 7.08
N ARG A 49 0.63 -12.44 6.00
CA ARG A 49 1.12 -13.83 6.09
C ARG A 49 2.60 -13.92 6.48
N VAL A 50 3.40 -12.96 6.00
CA VAL A 50 4.81 -12.89 6.35
C VAL A 50 4.96 -12.28 7.74
N PHE A 51 4.30 -11.16 8.05
CA PHE A 51 4.38 -10.46 9.33
C PHE A 51 3.12 -10.71 10.17
N ASN A 52 3.24 -11.65 11.12
CA ASN A 52 2.11 -12.15 11.91
C ASN A 52 1.73 -11.29 13.12
N THR A 53 2.48 -10.23 13.42
CA THR A 53 2.21 -9.31 14.53
C THR A 53 2.04 -7.89 14.00
N GLN A 54 1.23 -7.11 14.71
CA GLN A 54 0.94 -5.72 14.36
C GLN A 54 2.22 -4.85 14.37
N GLU A 55 3.04 -4.99 15.41
CA GLU A 55 4.38 -4.38 15.49
C GLU A 55 5.31 -4.76 14.31
N ALA A 56 5.26 -6.00 13.84
CA ALA A 56 6.11 -6.41 12.71
C ALA A 56 5.62 -5.82 11.38
N VAL A 57 4.30 -5.64 11.24
CA VAL A 57 3.72 -4.92 10.09
C VAL A 57 4.12 -3.45 10.15
N GLU A 58 3.98 -2.78 11.29
CA GLU A 58 4.38 -1.36 11.46
C GLU A 58 5.84 -1.13 11.10
N ASN A 59 6.75 -2.00 11.57
CA ASN A 59 8.16 -1.92 11.22
C ASN A 59 8.39 -2.11 9.71
N PHE A 60 7.63 -3.02 9.07
CA PHE A 60 7.68 -3.19 7.62
C PHE A 60 7.14 -1.96 6.89
N GLU A 61 6.10 -1.29 7.39
CA GLU A 61 5.53 -0.10 6.73
C GLU A 61 6.50 1.08 6.69
N GLN A 62 7.55 1.06 7.52
CA GLN A 62 8.62 2.06 7.53
C GLN A 62 9.79 1.74 6.58
N CYS A 63 9.82 0.55 5.95
CA CYS A 63 10.92 0.13 5.10
C CYS A 63 10.82 0.63 3.64
N ALA A 64 11.94 0.57 2.91
CA ALA A 64 11.99 1.01 1.52
C ALA A 64 11.16 0.10 0.59
N GLU A 65 11.12 -1.20 0.87
CA GLU A 65 10.36 -2.19 0.13
C GLU A 65 8.86 -1.88 0.14
N TYR A 66 8.33 -1.46 1.30
CA TYR A 66 6.93 -1.06 1.42
C TYR A 66 6.63 0.20 0.61
N ALA A 67 7.52 1.19 0.64
CA ALA A 67 7.38 2.41 -0.17
C ALA A 67 7.31 2.09 -1.67
N GLU A 68 8.14 1.15 -2.15
CA GLU A 68 8.09 0.70 -3.54
C GLU A 68 6.79 -0.05 -3.88
N ILE A 69 6.27 -0.89 -2.96
CA ILE A 69 4.97 -1.56 -3.13
C ILE A 69 3.84 -0.52 -3.23
N GLN A 70 3.86 0.53 -2.41
CA GLN A 70 2.90 1.63 -2.49
C GLN A 70 2.97 2.37 -3.85
N GLN A 71 4.16 2.56 -4.41
CA GLN A 71 4.31 3.11 -5.76
C GLN A 71 3.72 2.17 -6.84
N MET A 72 3.85 0.85 -6.70
CA MET A 72 3.23 -0.11 -7.62
C MET A 72 1.70 0.02 -7.60
N VAL A 73 1.10 0.12 -6.40
CA VAL A 73 -0.35 0.34 -6.24
C VAL A 73 -0.78 1.64 -6.92
N ALA A 74 -0.04 2.73 -6.71
CA ALA A 74 -0.33 4.02 -7.35
C ALA A 74 -0.33 3.91 -8.88
N LYS A 75 0.67 3.24 -9.47
CA LYS A 75 0.76 3.00 -10.92
C LYS A 75 -0.41 2.17 -11.46
N LEU A 76 -0.82 1.11 -10.75
CA LEU A 76 -1.99 0.30 -11.15
C LEU A 76 -3.29 1.11 -11.07
N ARG A 77 -3.43 1.99 -10.07
CA ARG A 77 -4.61 2.86 -9.92
C ARG A 77 -4.71 3.90 -11.03
N GLU A 78 -3.59 4.51 -11.43
CA GLU A 78 -3.57 5.45 -12.56
C GLU A 78 -4.04 4.77 -13.85
N LYS A 79 -3.58 3.54 -14.10
CA LYS A 79 -3.98 2.73 -15.25
C LYS A 79 -5.45 2.31 -15.21
N SER A 80 -5.93 1.93 -14.03
CA SER A 80 -7.33 1.50 -13.81
C SER A 80 -8.32 2.68 -13.85
N GLY A 81 -7.85 3.91 -13.64
CA GLY A 81 -8.68 5.11 -13.79
C GLY A 81 -9.27 5.32 -15.20
N ALA A 82 -8.76 4.61 -16.21
CA ALA A 82 -9.24 4.64 -17.59
C ALA A 82 -10.22 3.50 -17.95
N ALA A 83 -10.31 2.44 -17.13
CA ALA A 83 -11.19 1.30 -17.35
C ALA A 83 -11.94 0.99 -16.05
N ILE A 84 -13.26 1.23 -16.04
CA ILE A 84 -14.15 0.79 -14.96
C ILE A 84 -14.14 -0.74 -14.99
N ASP A 85 -13.23 -1.38 -14.27
CA ASP A 85 -13.15 -2.84 -14.18
C ASP A 85 -14.14 -3.31 -13.10
N ASP A 86 -15.18 -3.99 -13.57
CA ASP A 86 -16.40 -4.39 -12.84
C ASP A 86 -16.18 -5.60 -11.90
N LYS A 87 -14.93 -5.83 -11.47
CA LYS A 87 -14.49 -7.10 -10.83
C LYS A 87 -14.65 -7.13 -9.32
N GLU A 88 -14.72 -5.99 -8.64
CA GLU A 88 -14.91 -5.95 -7.19
C GLU A 88 -16.13 -5.11 -6.80
N PRO A 89 -17.07 -5.68 -6.02
CA PRO A 89 -18.23 -4.95 -5.57
C PRO A 89 -17.81 -3.85 -4.59
N THR A 90 -18.00 -2.59 -5.00
CA THR A 90 -17.74 -1.44 -4.14
C THR A 90 -18.74 -1.41 -2.98
N ARG A 91 -18.26 -1.08 -1.77
CA ARG A 91 -19.08 -0.80 -0.58
C ARG A 91 -19.00 0.68 -0.22
N VAL A 92 -20.10 1.25 0.27
CA VAL A 92 -20.17 2.67 0.64
C VAL A 92 -19.91 2.83 2.14
N ILE A 93 -19.01 3.76 2.49
CA ILE A 93 -18.85 4.27 3.86
C ILE A 93 -19.44 5.68 3.94
N THR A 94 -20.10 6.01 5.06
CA THR A 94 -20.59 7.37 5.34
C THR A 94 -19.80 7.94 6.51
N VAL A 95 -19.05 9.02 6.29
CA VAL A 95 -18.22 9.68 7.31
C VAL A 95 -18.82 11.04 7.65
N ARG A 96 -18.91 11.39 8.93
CA ARG A 96 -19.26 12.74 9.37
C ARG A 96 -17.99 13.59 9.46
N LEU A 97 -17.92 14.65 8.67
CA LEU A 97 -16.79 15.58 8.65
C LEU A 97 -17.22 16.98 9.09
N PRO A 98 -16.37 17.72 9.84
CA PRO A 98 -16.58 19.15 10.04
C PRO A 98 -16.68 19.89 8.70
N LYS A 99 -17.53 20.93 8.65
CA LYS A 99 -17.77 21.69 7.41
C LYS A 99 -16.49 22.25 6.79
N SER A 100 -15.59 22.79 7.62
CA SER A 100 -14.31 23.34 7.17
C SER A 100 -13.40 22.28 6.53
N LEU A 101 -13.35 21.07 7.11
CA LEU A 101 -12.57 19.97 6.55
C LEU A 101 -13.13 19.53 5.19
N HIS A 102 -14.45 19.41 5.08
CA HIS A 102 -15.11 19.09 3.82
C HIS A 102 -14.83 20.15 2.73
N GLU A 103 -14.89 21.43 3.07
CA GLU A 103 -14.57 22.53 2.15
C GLU A 103 -13.11 22.51 1.70
N SER A 104 -12.17 22.24 2.61
CA SER A 104 -10.75 22.07 2.28
C SER A 104 -10.52 20.89 1.32
N LEU A 105 -11.15 19.74 1.55
CA LEU A 105 -11.06 18.59 0.65
C LEU A 105 -11.61 18.91 -0.74
N ARG A 106 -12.73 19.65 -0.81
CA ARG A 106 -13.32 20.09 -2.08
C ARG A 106 -12.38 21.02 -2.85
N ALA A 107 -11.76 21.98 -2.16
CA ALA A 107 -10.81 22.92 -2.77
C ALA A 107 -9.55 22.19 -3.28
N GLU A 108 -8.99 21.28 -2.49
CA GLU A 108 -7.83 20.48 -2.87
C GLU A 108 -8.11 19.61 -4.09
N ALA A 109 -9.27 18.95 -4.13
CA ALA A 109 -9.68 18.14 -5.27
C ALA A 109 -9.78 18.98 -6.55
N HIS A 110 -10.33 20.20 -6.44
CA HIS A 110 -10.43 21.13 -7.55
C HIS A 110 -9.04 21.56 -8.06
N GLN A 111 -8.12 21.93 -7.16
CA GLN A 111 -6.75 22.31 -7.51
C GLN A 111 -6.01 21.16 -8.20
N LYS A 112 -6.18 19.92 -7.71
CA LYS A 112 -5.58 18.71 -8.28
C LYS A 112 -6.34 18.14 -9.49
N ARG A 113 -7.37 18.84 -9.99
CA ARG A 113 -8.22 18.43 -11.13
C ARG A 113 -8.74 16.99 -11.01
N THR A 114 -9.14 16.60 -9.79
CA THR A 114 -9.70 15.27 -9.49
C THR A 114 -11.04 15.40 -8.80
N SER A 115 -11.79 14.30 -8.68
CA SER A 115 -13.02 14.31 -7.89
C SER A 115 -12.70 14.20 -6.40
N MET A 116 -13.57 14.76 -5.56
CA MET A 116 -13.44 14.65 -4.11
C MET A 116 -13.36 13.18 -3.66
N ASN A 117 -14.17 12.29 -4.27
CA ASN A 117 -14.12 10.86 -3.98
C ASN A 117 -12.75 10.25 -4.32
N LYS A 118 -12.19 10.54 -5.51
CA LYS A 118 -10.86 10.04 -5.91
C LYS A 118 -9.77 10.55 -4.96
N LEU A 119 -9.85 11.81 -4.54
CA LEU A 119 -8.93 12.38 -3.55
C LEU A 119 -9.06 11.68 -2.20
N CYS A 120 -10.28 11.51 -1.67
CA CYS A 120 -10.52 10.86 -0.39
C CYS A 120 -10.04 9.41 -0.39
N ILE A 121 -10.34 8.63 -1.43
CA ILE A 121 -9.83 7.25 -1.55
C ILE A 121 -8.30 7.25 -1.55
N SER A 122 -7.66 8.15 -2.30
CA SER A 122 -6.19 8.24 -2.30
C SER A 122 -5.61 8.61 -0.93
N LYS A 123 -6.30 9.42 -0.13
CA LYS A 123 -5.89 9.74 1.25
C LYS A 123 -6.13 8.57 2.20
N LEU A 124 -7.24 7.84 2.07
CA LEU A 124 -7.56 6.66 2.89
C LEU A 124 -6.61 5.48 2.66
N LEU A 125 -5.96 5.42 1.49
CA LEU A 125 -4.95 4.41 1.17
C LEU A 125 -3.58 4.71 1.79
N GLN A 126 -3.34 5.95 2.25
CA GLN A 126 -2.10 6.28 2.94
C GLN A 126 -2.15 5.73 4.35
N VAL A 127 -1.09 5.03 4.76
CA VAL A 127 -0.92 4.58 6.15
C VAL A 127 -0.90 5.82 7.04
N ILE A 128 -1.72 5.78 8.08
CA ILE A 128 -1.72 6.78 9.14
C ILE A 128 -0.89 6.18 10.27
N ASP A 129 0.01 6.97 10.83
CA ASP A 129 0.75 6.59 12.05
C ASP A 129 -0.25 6.32 13.19
N ASP A 130 -0.08 5.21 13.89
CA ASP A 130 -0.97 4.78 14.98
C ASP A 130 -1.08 5.84 16.09
N GLU A 131 -0.06 6.67 16.29
CA GLU A 131 -0.09 7.80 17.24
C GLU A 131 -1.04 8.93 16.82
N LEU A 132 -1.41 9.01 15.53
CA LEU A 132 -2.31 10.03 14.99
C LEU A 132 -3.78 9.58 14.97
N ILE A 133 -4.06 8.34 15.38
CA ILE A 133 -5.42 7.83 15.56
C ILE A 133 -5.87 8.22 16.97
N PRO A 134 -6.91 9.06 17.12
CA PRO A 134 -7.44 9.40 18.43
C PRO A 134 -7.89 8.12 19.14
N GLN A 135 -7.34 7.85 20.32
CA GLN A 135 -7.89 6.85 21.22
C GLN A 135 -9.04 7.48 22.01
N ASP A 136 -10.18 6.78 22.08
CA ASP A 136 -11.36 7.20 22.84
C ASP A 136 -11.06 7.44 24.32
#